data_AF-A0A7S3FJS2-F1
#
_entry.id   AF-A0A7S3FJS2-F1
#
_cell.length_a   1.000
_cell.length_b   1.000
_cell.length_c   1.000
_cell.angle_alpha   90.00
_cell.angle_beta   90.00
_cell.angle_gamma   90.00
#
_symmetry.space_group_name_H-M   'P 1'
#
loop_
_entity.id
_entity.type
_entity.pdbx_description
1 polymer ?
#
loop_
_entity_poly.entity_id
_entity_poly.type
_entity_poly.pdbx_seq_one_letter_code
_entity_poly.pdbx_strand_id
1 'polypeptide(L)'
;MDMGGGGGEGQEQRRLAGFAAAATRRGAAHEAVAADAAAEQGSRRERVRDGSRRAFYREFQRVVEASDVVLEVIDARDPVGSRCKEVEEYVRMVGGAEKRLVLVLNKVD
;
A
#
# COMPACT_ATOMS: atom_id res chain seq x y z
N MET A 1 63.90 15.69 33.51
CA MET A 1 63.65 16.50 32.30
C MET A 1 64.01 15.58 31.15
N ASP A 2 63.15 15.13 30.24
CA ASP A 2 61.75 15.40 29.92
C ASP A 2 61.27 14.22 29.04
N MET A 3 59.97 14.02 28.96
CA MET A 3 59.22 12.89 28.41
C MET A 3 59.15 12.89 26.86
N GLY A 4 58.88 11.74 26.22
CA GLY A 4 58.30 11.77 24.87
C GLY A 4 58.36 10.51 24.02
N GLY A 5 57.67 9.44 24.43
CA GLY A 5 57.25 8.39 23.50
C GLY A 5 56.11 8.89 22.59
N GLY A 6 56.18 8.68 21.28
CA GLY A 6 55.16 9.19 20.35
C GLY A 6 55.17 8.62 18.93
N GLY A 7 55.64 7.38 18.74
CA GLY A 7 55.77 6.75 17.41
C GLY A 7 54.65 5.79 17.00
N GLY A 8 53.88 5.24 17.96
CA GLY A 8 52.88 4.19 17.71
C GLY A 8 51.46 4.71 17.46
N GLU A 9 51.07 5.77 18.17
CA GLU A 9 49.68 6.27 18.19
C GLU A 9 49.22 6.81 16.82
N GLY A 10 50.11 7.46 16.07
CA GLY A 10 49.80 8.00 14.75
C GLY A 10 49.61 6.94 13.65
N GLN A 11 50.25 5.78 13.78
CA GLN A 11 50.07 4.67 12.82
C GLN A 11 48.80 3.88 13.12
N GLU A 12 48.48 3.69 14.40
CA GLU A 12 47.27 3.04 14.86
C GLU A 12 46.03 3.89 14.56
N GLN A 13 46.09 5.21 14.80
CA GLN A 13 45.03 6.16 14.42
C GLN A 13 44.77 6.18 12.92
N ARG A 14 45.80 6.11 12.06
CA ARG A 14 45.63 6.03 10.60
C ARG A 14 44.96 4.75 10.15
N ARG A 15 45.29 3.60 10.76
CA ARG A 15 44.65 2.31 10.48
C ARG A 15 43.18 2.32 10.92
N LEU A 16 42.90 2.77 12.14
CA LEU A 16 41.53 2.90 12.67
C LEU A 16 40.67 3.86 11.83
N ALA A 17 41.23 4.99 11.39
CA ALA A 17 40.54 5.91 10.49
C ALA A 17 40.22 5.27 9.12
N GLY A 18 41.11 4.45 8.58
CA GLY A 18 40.87 3.69 7.35
C GLY A 18 39.73 2.67 7.48
N PHE A 19 39.66 1.97 8.63
CA PHE A 19 38.56 1.05 8.93
C PHE A 19 37.24 1.78 9.12
N ALA A 20 37.23 2.90 9.84
CA ALA A 20 36.03 3.74 10.01
C ALA A 20 35.50 4.25 8.67
N ALA A 21 36.37 4.78 7.80
CA ALA A 21 35.98 5.24 6.47
C ALA A 21 35.42 4.10 5.58
N ALA A 22 35.99 2.90 5.69
CA ALA A 22 35.47 1.73 4.98
C ALA A 22 34.12 1.24 5.54
N ALA A 23 33.91 1.34 6.85
CA ALA A 23 32.64 1.02 7.49
C ALA A 23 31.54 2.01 7.07
N THR A 24 31.82 3.31 7.07
CA THR A 24 30.86 4.34 6.60
C THR A 24 30.47 4.14 5.14
N ARG A 25 31.44 3.87 4.25
CA ARG A 25 31.14 3.61 2.83
C ARG A 25 30.25 2.38 2.63
N ARG A 26 30.49 1.30 3.37
CA ARG A 26 29.66 0.09 3.31
C ARG A 26 28.27 0.32 3.90
N GLY A 27 28.16 1.09 4.99
CA GLY A 27 26.88 1.49 5.57
C GLY A 27 26.03 2.28 4.59
N ALA A 28 26.61 3.31 3.96
CA ALA A 28 25.92 4.12 2.97
C ALA A 28 25.47 3.32 1.74
N ALA A 29 26.32 2.40 1.24
CA ALA A 29 25.95 1.52 0.13
C ALA A 29 24.82 0.56 0.49
N HIS A 30 24.84 -0.01 1.70
CA HIS A 30 23.78 -0.90 2.17
C HIS A 30 22.46 -0.15 2.40
N GLU A 31 22.51 1.08 2.91
CA GLU A 31 21.34 1.93 3.10
C GLU A 31 20.69 2.33 1.76
N ALA A 32 21.49 2.66 0.74
CA ALA A 32 20.99 2.93 -0.61
C ALA A 32 20.30 1.70 -1.22
N VAL A 33 20.92 0.52 -1.13
CA VAL A 33 20.33 -0.73 -1.64
C VAL A 33 19.04 -1.09 -0.88
N ALA A 34 19.00 -0.86 0.43
CA ALA A 34 17.81 -1.10 1.25
C ALA A 34 16.68 -0.12 0.88
N ALA A 35 17.00 1.15 0.60
CA ALA A 35 16.03 2.15 0.17
C ALA A 35 15.43 1.81 -1.21
N ASP A 36 16.26 1.42 -2.18
CA ASP A 36 15.80 1.01 -3.51
C ASP A 36 14.92 -0.26 -3.43
N ALA A 37 15.32 -1.24 -2.62
CA ALA A 37 14.53 -2.45 -2.40
C ALA A 37 13.18 -2.15 -1.74
N ALA A 38 13.13 -1.21 -0.79
CA ALA A 38 11.89 -0.78 -0.16
C ALA A 38 10.96 -0.03 -1.14
N ALA A 39 11.51 0.83 -2.00
CA ALA A 39 10.77 1.54 -3.04
C ALA A 39 10.14 0.57 -4.07
N GLU A 40 10.92 -0.42 -4.54
CA GLU A 40 10.42 -1.47 -5.45
C GLU A 40 9.33 -2.33 -4.80
N GLN A 41 9.48 -2.68 -3.51
CA GLN A 41 8.44 -3.38 -2.77
C GLN A 41 7.15 -2.56 -2.64
N GLY A 42 7.26 -1.25 -2.40
CA GLY A 42 6.12 -0.32 -2.39
C GLY A 42 5.39 -0.29 -3.73
N SER A 43 6.14 -0.06 -4.82
CA SER A 43 5.63 -0.05 -6.19
C SER A 43 4.98 -1.39 -6.59
N ARG A 44 5.58 -2.52 -6.22
CA ARG A 44 5.01 -3.85 -6.46
C ARG A 44 3.70 -4.04 -5.70
N ARG A 45 3.64 -3.62 -4.44
CA ARG A 45 2.42 -3.74 -3.61
C ARG A 45 1.29 -2.88 -4.17
N GLU A 46 1.60 -1.69 -4.67
CA GLU A 46 0.63 -0.82 -5.33
C GLU A 46 0.13 -1.40 -6.65
N ARG A 47 1.02 -1.93 -7.50
CA ARG A 47 0.64 -2.63 -8.74
C ARG A 47 -0.26 -3.84 -8.48
N VAL A 48 0.04 -4.63 -7.46
CA VAL A 48 -0.81 -5.78 -7.06
C VAL A 48 -2.17 -5.31 -6.56
N ARG A 49 -2.22 -4.23 -5.75
CA ARG A 49 -3.47 -3.62 -5.30
C ARG A 49 -4.31 -3.10 -6.46
N ASP A 50 -3.71 -2.38 -7.41
CA ASP A 50 -4.43 -1.88 -8.59
C ASP A 50 -4.94 -3.04 -9.46
N GLY A 51 -4.12 -4.07 -9.69
CA GLY A 51 -4.55 -5.29 -10.38
C GLY A 51 -5.77 -5.95 -9.73
N SER A 52 -5.79 -6.04 -8.40
CA SER A 52 -6.93 -6.59 -7.65
C SER A 52 -8.19 -5.72 -7.76
N ARG A 53 -8.06 -4.39 -7.72
CA ARG A 53 -9.19 -3.47 -7.91
C ARG A 53 -9.80 -3.59 -9.30
N ARG A 54 -8.96 -3.64 -10.33
CA ARG A 54 -9.42 -3.81 -11.72
C ARG A 54 -10.10 -5.16 -11.91
N ALA A 55 -9.61 -6.23 -11.28
CA ALA A 55 -10.24 -7.53 -11.33
C ALA A 55 -11.61 -7.54 -10.63
N PHE A 56 -11.70 -6.92 -9.45
CA PHE A 56 -12.97 -6.75 -8.74
C PHE A 56 -14.00 -5.98 -9.57
N TYR A 57 -13.58 -4.87 -10.20
CA TYR A 57 -14.46 -4.07 -11.02
C TYR A 57 -15.01 -4.86 -12.22
N ARG A 58 -14.15 -5.62 -12.92
CA ARG A 58 -14.61 -6.49 -14.02
C ARG A 58 -15.64 -7.53 -13.56
N GLU A 59 -15.44 -8.12 -12.39
CA GLU A 59 -16.39 -9.09 -11.86
C GLU A 59 -17.71 -8.44 -11.45
N PHE A 60 -17.64 -7.28 -10.80
CA PHE A 60 -18.80 -6.47 -10.46
C PHE A 60 -19.64 -6.13 -11.71
N GLN A 61 -19.01 -5.70 -12.81
CA GLN A 61 -19.72 -5.41 -14.06
C GLN A 61 -20.47 -6.65 -14.59
N ARG A 62 -19.82 -7.82 -14.60
CA ARG A 62 -20.47 -9.08 -15.01
C ARG A 62 -21.66 -9.44 -14.14
N VAL A 63 -21.53 -9.28 -12.83
CA VAL A 63 -22.62 -9.56 -11.87
C VAL A 63 -23.79 -8.60 -12.12
N VAL A 64 -23.51 -7.32 -12.30
CA VAL A 64 -24.55 -6.33 -12.60
C VAL A 64 -25.26 -6.68 -13.90
N GLU A 65 -24.53 -6.98 -14.97
CA GLU A 65 -25.11 -7.34 -16.27
C GLU A 65 -26.00 -8.59 -16.18
N ALA A 66 -25.53 -9.64 -15.49
CA ALA A 66 -26.24 -10.93 -15.40
C ALA A 66 -27.42 -10.95 -14.41
N SER A 67 -27.59 -9.95 -13.53
CA SER A 67 -28.59 -10.00 -12.45
C SER A 67 -29.83 -9.16 -12.73
N ASP A 68 -31.05 -9.68 -12.64
CA ASP A 68 -32.27 -8.87 -12.75
C ASP A 68 -32.50 -7.95 -11.54
N VAL A 69 -32.00 -8.36 -10.36
CA VAL A 69 -32.14 -7.63 -9.10
C VAL A 69 -30.79 -7.56 -8.38
N VAL A 70 -30.41 -6.37 -7.94
CA VAL A 70 -29.21 -6.10 -7.14
C VAL A 70 -29.63 -5.69 -5.73
N LEU A 71 -29.02 -6.31 -4.71
CA LEU A 71 -29.26 -6.01 -3.31
C LEU A 71 -28.09 -5.24 -2.72
N GLU A 72 -28.35 -4.04 -2.20
CA GLU A 72 -27.37 -3.26 -1.44
C GLU A 72 -27.65 -3.42 0.04
N VAL A 73 -26.73 -4.05 0.77
CA VAL A 73 -26.89 -4.29 2.21
C VAL A 73 -26.32 -3.10 2.98
N ILE A 74 -27.17 -2.46 3.77
CA ILE A 74 -26.91 -1.22 4.51
C ILE A 74 -26.89 -1.53 6.02
N ASP A 75 -25.91 -1.01 6.75
CA ASP A 75 -25.86 -1.10 8.22
C ASP A 75 -26.87 -0.11 8.82
N ALA A 76 -27.86 -0.61 9.55
CA ALA A 76 -28.94 0.22 10.11
C ALA A 76 -28.44 1.25 11.13
N ARG A 77 -27.25 1.03 11.73
CA ARG A 77 -26.63 1.95 12.69
C ARG A 77 -25.95 3.14 12.01
N ASP A 78 -25.54 2.98 10.75
CA ASP A 78 -25.02 4.06 9.91
C ASP A 78 -25.46 3.87 8.44
N PRO A 79 -26.73 4.19 8.14
CA PRO A 79 -27.32 3.93 6.83
C PRO A 79 -26.84 4.89 5.75
N VAL A 80 -26.18 6.00 6.12
CA VAL A 80 -25.62 6.95 5.15
C VAL A 80 -24.17 6.61 4.85
N GLY A 81 -23.37 6.24 5.86
CA GLY A 81 -21.96 5.90 5.68
C GLY A 81 -21.72 4.53 5.05
N SER A 82 -22.67 3.60 5.15
CA SER A 82 -22.58 2.28 4.51
C SER A 82 -23.13 2.22 3.08
N ARG A 83 -23.73 3.30 2.57
CA ARG A 83 -24.24 3.39 1.18
C ARG A 83 -23.16 3.79 0.19
N CYS A 84 -23.26 3.30 -1.05
CA CYS A 84 -22.37 3.70 -2.15
C CYS A 84 -23.16 4.23 -3.35
N LYS A 85 -23.39 5.54 -3.38
CA LYS A 85 -24.22 6.22 -4.39
C LYS A 85 -23.69 6.04 -5.81
N GLU A 86 -22.38 6.01 -5.98
CA GLU A 86 -21.72 5.82 -7.28
C GLU A 86 -22.08 4.45 -7.87
N VAL A 87 -22.14 3.41 -7.03
CA VAL A 87 -22.57 2.07 -7.44
C VAL A 87 -24.07 2.05 -7.75
N GLU A 88 -24.90 2.71 -6.94
CA GLU A 88 -26.34 2.80 -7.23
C GLU A 88 -26.61 3.45 -8.59
N GLU A 89 -25.92 4.55 -8.89
CA GLU A 89 -26.04 5.26 -10.17
C GLU A 89 -25.55 4.40 -11.33
N TYR A 90 -24.43 3.71 -11.17
CA TYR A 90 -23.92 2.77 -12.17
C TYR A 90 -24.93 1.66 -12.49
N VAL A 91 -25.52 1.02 -11.46
CA VAL A 91 -26.51 -0.04 -11.64
C VAL A 91 -27.75 0.48 -12.37
N ARG A 92 -28.23 1.68 -12.03
CA ARG A 92 -29.36 2.33 -12.71
C ARG A 92 -29.04 2.67 -14.17
N MET A 93 -27.82 3.16 -14.44
CA MET A 93 -27.37 3.51 -15.78
C MET A 93 -27.25 2.28 -16.68
N VAL A 94 -26.65 1.19 -16.18
CA VAL A 94 -26.45 -0.05 -16.96
C VAL A 94 -27.76 -0.82 -17.15
N GLY A 95 -28.57 -0.91 -16.10
CA GLY A 95 -29.76 -1.76 -16.08
C GLY A 95 -31.05 -1.11 -16.59
N GLY A 96 -31.04 0.21 -16.82
CA GLY A 96 -32.21 0.95 -17.27
C GLY A 96 -33.43 0.74 -16.36
N ALA A 97 -34.61 0.56 -16.98
CA ALA A 97 -35.87 0.36 -16.26
C ALA A 97 -36.12 -1.10 -15.81
N GLU A 98 -35.39 -2.07 -16.36
CA GLU A 98 -35.65 -3.50 -16.13
C GLU A 98 -34.92 -4.03 -14.89
N LYS A 99 -33.73 -3.50 -14.60
CA LYS A 99 -32.96 -3.94 -13.44
C LYS A 99 -33.40 -3.22 -12.17
N ARG A 100 -33.66 -3.98 -11.12
CA ARG A 100 -34.11 -3.43 -9.82
C ARG A 100 -32.96 -3.36 -8.83
N LEU A 101 -32.81 -2.20 -8.19
CA LEU A 101 -31.91 -2.01 -7.05
C LEU A 101 -32.74 -1.96 -5.75
N VAL A 102 -32.44 -2.85 -4.81
CA VAL A 102 -33.16 -2.98 -3.54
C VAL A 102 -32.19 -2.79 -2.39
N LEU A 103 -32.52 -1.90 -1.44
CA LEU A 103 -31.71 -1.69 -0.24
C LEU A 103 -32.22 -2.58 0.89
N VAL A 104 -31.30 -3.29 1.55
CA VAL A 104 -31.57 -4.20 2.67
C VAL A 104 -30.90 -3.66 3.92
N LEU A 105 -31.68 -3.27 4.92
CA LEU A 105 -31.14 -2.86 6.21
C LEU A 105 -30.74 -4.10 7.03
N ASN A 106 -29.51 -4.10 7.52
CA ASN A 106 -28.89 -5.15 8.31
C ASN A 106 -28.36 -4.58 9.64
N LYS A 107 -28.17 -5.44 10.65
CA LYS A 107 -27.75 -5.06 12.02
C LYS A 107 -28.74 -4.11 12.72
N VAL A 108 -30.00 -4.54 12.75
CA VAL A 108 -31.10 -3.82 13.41
C VAL A 108 -31.21 -4.13 14.90
N ASP A 109 -30.36 -5.02 15.41
CA ASP A 109 -30.26 -5.38 16.83
C ASP A 109 -29.79 -4.22 17.73
#